data_AF-A0A1G6Y375-F1
#
_entry.id   AF-A0A1G6Y375-F1
#
_cell.length_a   1.000
_cell.length_b   1.000
_cell.length_c   1.000
_cell.angle_alpha   90.00
_cell.angle_beta   90.00
_cell.angle_gamma   90.00
#
_symmetry.space_group_name_H-M   'P 1'
#
loop_
_entity.id
_entity.type
_entity.pdbx_description
1 polymer ?
#
loop_
_entity_poly.entity_id
_entity_poly.type
_entity_poly.pdbx_seq_one_letter_code
_entity_poly.pdbx_strand_id
1 'polypeptide(L)'
;MSWQIGLVANGIIMVAYLLISISIVVPLARSGQLRTNPLGGATAAIFFSCAVHHGAHTIHMLVGGTAGEAMKIAWTWPMAISDIFGAAIGVYYWTLRRTYSSLMEGAQLFQDLRLREQQALELNDSVLQGLVVAKMALDLEQPAKAREALATSIDSASRIITDLLGNSPFDVDLRRSTPAMTEPEDPPTGPPTDRAVP
;
A
#
# COMPACT_ATOMS: atom_id res chain seq x y z
N MET A 1 32.91 -37.15 -4.25
CA MET A 1 32.17 -36.41 -5.29
C MET A 1 30.92 -35.75 -4.74
N SER A 2 30.18 -36.39 -3.83
CA SER A 2 28.99 -35.80 -3.19
C SER A 2 29.27 -34.49 -2.42
N TRP A 3 30.35 -34.43 -1.65
CA TRP A 3 30.69 -33.22 -0.89
C TRP A 3 31.10 -32.04 -1.77
N GLN A 4 31.76 -32.29 -2.92
CA GLN A 4 32.09 -31.22 -3.87
C GLN A 4 30.81 -30.61 -4.47
N ILE A 5 29.83 -31.46 -4.79
CA ILE A 5 28.51 -31.02 -5.27
C ILE A 5 27.79 -30.25 -4.17
N GLY A 6 27.76 -30.79 -2.95
CA GLY A 6 27.19 -30.12 -1.78
C GLY A 6 27.81 -28.75 -1.52
N LEU A 7 29.13 -28.62 -1.61
CA LEU A 7 29.85 -27.35 -1.46
C LEU A 7 29.36 -26.31 -2.46
N VAL A 8 29.29 -26.68 -3.75
CA VAL A 8 28.86 -25.77 -4.82
C VAL A 8 27.38 -25.41 -4.66
N ALA A 9 26.52 -26.38 -4.41
CA ALA A 9 25.09 -26.16 -4.25
C ALA A 9 24.76 -25.27 -3.03
N ASN A 10 25.40 -25.51 -1.88
CA ASN A 10 25.27 -24.63 -0.71
C ASN A 10 25.78 -23.22 -0.99
N GLY A 11 26.86 -23.08 -1.76
CA GLY A 11 27.37 -21.76 -2.18
C GLY A 11 26.37 -21.01 -3.05
N ILE A 12 25.70 -21.71 -3.98
CA ILE A 12 24.63 -21.13 -4.80
C ILE A 12 23.44 -20.72 -3.92
N ILE A 13 23.00 -21.58 -2.98
CA ILE A 13 21.91 -21.26 -2.06
C ILE A 13 22.24 -20.01 -1.22
N MET A 14 23.44 -19.96 -0.65
CA MET A 14 23.93 -18.80 0.10
C MET A 14 23.77 -17.51 -0.70
N VAL A 15 24.29 -17.49 -1.94
CA VAL A 15 24.21 -16.30 -2.80
C VAL A 15 22.77 -15.97 -3.16
N ALA A 16 21.98 -16.95 -3.59
CA ALA A 16 20.58 -16.73 -3.98
C ALA A 16 19.75 -16.17 -2.82
N TYR A 17 19.86 -16.77 -1.62
CA TYR A 17 19.10 -16.34 -0.45
C TYR A 17 19.54 -14.98 0.07
N LEU A 18 20.84 -14.65 -0.01
CA LEU A 18 21.33 -13.32 0.32
C LEU A 18 20.75 -12.27 -0.64
N LEU A 19 20.72 -12.56 -1.94
CA LEU A 19 20.15 -11.67 -2.93
C LEU A 19 18.63 -11.49 -2.76
N ILE A 20 17.91 -12.55 -2.40
CA ILE A 20 16.49 -12.48 -2.05
C ILE A 20 16.29 -11.57 -0.83
N SER A 21 17.06 -11.77 0.23
CA SER A 21 16.98 -10.95 1.44
C SER A 21 17.22 -9.47 1.12
N ILE A 22 18.26 -9.14 0.36
CA ILE A 22 18.55 -7.77 -0.09
C ILE A 22 17.39 -7.20 -0.93
N SER A 23 16.82 -7.99 -1.84
CA SER A 23 15.68 -7.55 -2.67
C SER A 23 14.41 -7.25 -1.86
N ILE A 24 14.29 -7.79 -0.65
CA ILE A 24 13.20 -7.48 0.29
C ILE A 24 13.56 -6.27 1.14
N VAL A 25 14.74 -6.25 1.74
CA VAL A 25 15.16 -5.21 2.69
C VAL A 25 15.31 -3.86 2.02
N VAL A 26 15.90 -3.79 0.83
CA VAL A 26 16.22 -2.50 0.19
C VAL A 26 14.96 -1.68 -0.12
N PRO A 27 13.91 -2.21 -0.78
CA PRO A 27 12.67 -1.47 -0.97
C PRO A 27 12.00 -1.09 0.35
N LEU A 28 11.98 -2.01 1.32
CA LEU A 28 11.34 -1.80 2.63
C LEU A 28 12.05 -0.73 3.47
N ALA A 29 13.38 -0.64 3.36
CA ALA A 29 14.18 0.40 3.99
C ALA A 29 13.97 1.75 3.29
N ARG A 30 14.00 1.78 1.96
CA ARG A 30 13.79 3.00 1.16
C ARG A 30 12.40 3.60 1.35
N SER A 31 11.38 2.77 1.59
CA SER A 31 10.02 3.21 1.88
C SER A 31 9.75 3.49 3.37
N GLY A 32 10.74 3.30 4.26
CA GLY A 32 10.57 3.49 5.71
C GLY A 32 9.68 2.43 6.38
N GLN A 33 9.38 1.33 5.69
CA GLN A 33 8.40 0.33 6.12
C GLN A 33 8.98 -0.82 6.96
N LEU A 34 10.28 -0.81 7.29
CA LEU A 34 10.91 -1.90 8.04
C LEU A 34 10.23 -2.22 9.39
N ARG A 35 9.67 -1.21 10.06
CA ARG A 35 8.97 -1.37 11.34
C ARG A 35 7.46 -1.56 11.19
N THR A 36 6.87 -1.02 10.13
CA THR A 36 5.42 -1.06 9.90
C THR A 36 4.99 -2.28 9.09
N ASN A 37 5.92 -2.94 8.40
CA ASN A 37 5.72 -4.19 7.69
C ASN A 37 6.55 -5.33 8.34
N PRO A 38 6.10 -5.86 9.50
CA PRO A 38 6.83 -6.92 10.21
C PRO A 38 6.93 -8.21 9.41
N LEU A 39 5.97 -8.49 8.52
CA LEU A 39 5.98 -9.68 7.68
C LEU A 39 7.13 -9.65 6.66
N GLY A 40 7.33 -8.50 6.01
CA GLY A 40 8.46 -8.28 5.10
C GLY A 40 9.82 -8.40 5.80
N GLY A 41 9.95 -7.76 6.98
CA GLY A 41 11.15 -7.86 7.81
C GLY A 41 11.45 -9.30 8.26
N ALA A 42 10.45 -10.03 8.73
CA ALA A 42 10.61 -11.43 9.14
C ALA A 42 11.02 -12.33 7.96
N THR A 43 10.41 -12.14 6.79
CA THR A 43 10.77 -12.91 5.58
C THR A 43 12.22 -12.66 5.17
N ALA A 44 12.66 -11.39 5.18
CA ALA A 44 14.05 -11.05 4.91
C ALA A 44 15.03 -11.69 5.91
N ALA A 45 14.67 -11.72 7.20
CA ALA A 45 15.47 -12.31 8.25
C ALA A 45 15.59 -13.84 8.11
N ILE A 46 14.52 -14.52 7.73
CA ILE A 46 14.54 -15.97 7.43
C ILE A 46 15.56 -16.25 6.31
N PHE A 47 15.40 -15.60 5.16
CA PHE A 47 16.33 -15.80 4.03
C PHE A 47 17.77 -15.46 4.39
N PHE A 48 18.00 -14.38 5.16
CA PHE A 48 19.33 -14.02 5.62
C PHE A 48 19.94 -15.10 6.53
N SER A 49 19.18 -15.59 7.51
CA SER A 49 19.65 -16.63 8.42
C SER A 49 19.98 -17.94 7.69
N CYS A 50 19.17 -18.31 6.69
CA CYS A 50 19.43 -19.46 5.85
C CYS A 50 20.68 -19.24 4.98
N ALA A 51 20.86 -18.03 4.43
CA ALA A 51 22.06 -17.71 3.66
C ALA A 51 23.33 -17.88 4.51
N VAL A 52 23.34 -17.38 5.75
CA VAL A 52 24.45 -17.56 6.69
C VAL A 52 24.68 -19.04 7.00
N HIS A 53 23.63 -19.82 7.24
CA HIS A 53 23.72 -21.25 7.50
C HIS A 53 24.35 -22.02 6.32
N HIS A 54 23.86 -21.82 5.09
CA HIS A 54 24.43 -22.45 3.90
C HIS A 54 25.85 -21.95 3.60
N GLY A 55 26.14 -20.68 3.85
CA GLY A 55 27.48 -20.12 3.75
C GLY A 55 28.46 -20.74 4.73
N ALA A 56 28.03 -20.97 5.98
CA ALA A 56 28.84 -21.68 6.98
C ALA A 56 29.17 -23.10 6.50
N HIS A 57 28.20 -23.82 5.92
CA HIS A 57 28.47 -25.13 5.32
C HIS A 57 29.52 -25.06 4.20
N THR A 58 29.37 -24.11 3.28
CA THR A 58 30.36 -23.92 2.21
C THR A 58 31.75 -23.64 2.76
N ILE A 59 31.87 -22.74 3.74
CA ILE A 59 33.16 -22.36 4.34
C ILE A 59 33.79 -23.55 5.10
N HIS A 60 33.01 -24.27 5.92
CA HIS A 60 33.51 -25.43 6.65
C HIS A 60 34.03 -26.53 5.72
N MET A 61 33.39 -26.77 4.57
CA MET A 61 33.92 -27.70 3.57
C MET A 61 35.17 -27.15 2.85
N LEU A 62 35.28 -25.84 2.66
CA LEU A 62 36.38 -25.22 1.92
C LEU A 62 37.68 -25.12 2.74
N VAL A 63 37.59 -24.65 3.98
CA VAL A 63 38.76 -24.28 4.82
C VAL A 63 39.42 -25.51 5.48
N GLY A 64 38.74 -26.66 5.50
CA GLY A 64 39.30 -27.91 6.03
C GLY A 64 39.37 -27.95 7.57
N GLY A 65 40.28 -28.76 8.12
CA GLY A 65 40.37 -29.03 9.55
C GLY A 65 39.46 -30.19 10.01
N THR A 66 39.54 -30.57 11.29
CA THR A 66 38.83 -31.75 11.82
C THR A 66 37.32 -31.68 11.60
N ALA A 67 36.71 -30.52 11.86
CA ALA A 67 35.29 -30.29 11.61
C ALA A 67 34.95 -30.31 10.12
N GLY A 68 35.77 -29.68 9.27
CA GLY A 68 35.57 -29.64 7.82
C GLY A 68 35.66 -31.02 7.18
N GLU A 69 36.64 -31.85 7.58
CA GLU A 69 36.78 -33.22 7.10
C GLU A 69 35.65 -34.13 7.59
N ALA A 70 35.24 -34.02 8.85
CA ALA A 70 34.07 -34.73 9.37
C ALA A 70 32.81 -34.39 8.56
N MET A 71 32.65 -33.12 8.19
CA MET A 71 31.51 -32.66 7.41
C MET A 71 31.55 -33.16 5.96
N LYS A 72 32.72 -33.14 5.30
CA LYS A 72 32.89 -33.74 3.95
C LYS A 72 32.55 -35.22 3.92
N ILE A 73 32.92 -35.97 4.98
CA ILE A 73 32.61 -37.40 5.12
C ILE A 73 31.10 -37.61 5.32
N ALA A 74 30.47 -36.76 6.13
CA ALA A 74 29.03 -36.82 6.39
C ALA A 74 28.17 -36.43 5.16
N TRP A 75 28.71 -35.62 4.24
CA TRP A 75 28.01 -35.12 3.04
C TRP A 75 27.83 -36.18 1.95
N THR A 76 26.91 -37.10 2.20
CA THR A 76 26.52 -38.17 1.28
C THR A 76 25.53 -37.70 0.21
N TRP A 77 25.27 -38.57 -0.77
CA TRP A 77 24.41 -38.26 -1.93
C TRP A 77 23.02 -37.71 -1.59
N PRO A 78 22.28 -38.21 -0.58
CA PRO A 78 20.98 -37.65 -0.22
C PRO A 78 21.04 -36.15 0.10
N MET A 79 22.03 -35.71 0.89
CA MET A 79 22.18 -34.29 1.21
C MET A 79 22.55 -33.47 -0.03
N ALA A 80 23.49 -33.96 -0.85
CA ALA A 80 23.88 -33.28 -2.07
C ALA A 80 22.71 -33.12 -3.07
N ILE A 81 21.82 -34.11 -3.17
CA ILE A 81 20.62 -34.04 -4.00
C ILE A 81 19.65 -33.00 -3.44
N SER A 82 19.40 -33.01 -2.13
CA SER A 82 18.58 -31.98 -1.47
C SER A 82 19.13 -30.57 -1.70
N ASP A 83 20.45 -30.40 -1.64
CA ASP A 83 21.10 -29.11 -1.90
C ASP A 83 20.92 -28.68 -3.37
N ILE A 84 21.02 -29.59 -4.33
CA ILE A 84 20.75 -29.28 -5.75
C ILE A 84 19.32 -28.77 -5.92
N PHE A 85 18.33 -29.46 -5.34
CA PHE A 85 16.93 -29.03 -5.39
C PHE A 85 16.75 -27.66 -4.72
N GLY A 86 17.35 -27.46 -3.55
CA GLY A 86 17.32 -26.18 -2.84
C GLY A 86 17.94 -25.04 -3.66
N ALA A 87 19.07 -25.30 -4.31
CA ALA A 87 19.75 -24.34 -5.18
C ALA A 87 18.88 -23.98 -6.40
N ALA A 88 18.29 -24.98 -7.06
CA ALA A 88 17.41 -24.76 -8.20
C ALA A 88 16.18 -23.92 -7.83
N ILE A 89 15.51 -24.26 -6.71
CA ILE A 89 14.34 -23.51 -6.22
C ILE A 89 14.75 -22.08 -5.81
N GLY A 90 15.87 -21.92 -5.10
CA GLY A 90 16.36 -20.62 -4.66
C GLY A 90 16.67 -19.69 -5.83
N VAL A 91 17.35 -20.21 -6.86
CA VAL A 91 17.62 -19.45 -8.09
C VAL A 91 16.32 -19.12 -8.82
N TYR A 92 15.42 -20.08 -9.01
CA TYR A 92 14.13 -19.86 -9.66
C TYR A 92 13.29 -18.80 -8.94
N TYR A 93 13.19 -18.88 -7.60
CA TYR A 93 12.47 -17.87 -6.83
C TYR A 93 13.14 -16.49 -6.94
N TRP A 94 14.47 -16.42 -6.88
CA TRP A 94 15.20 -15.16 -7.04
C TRP A 94 14.96 -14.53 -8.43
N THR A 95 14.94 -15.32 -9.50
CA THR A 95 14.64 -14.79 -10.85
C THR A 95 13.21 -14.29 -10.98
N LEU A 96 12.24 -15.01 -10.40
CA LEU A 96 10.85 -14.55 -10.31
C LEU A 96 10.76 -13.23 -9.54
N ARG A 97 11.37 -13.18 -8.35
CA ARG A 97 11.33 -12.00 -7.48
C ARG A 97 11.91 -10.78 -8.19
N ARG A 98 13.04 -10.93 -8.88
CA ARG A 98 13.68 -9.83 -9.63
C ARG A 98 12.82 -9.35 -10.79
N THR A 99 12.27 -10.27 -11.57
CA THR A 99 11.51 -9.94 -12.79
C THR A 99 10.15 -9.30 -12.45
N TYR A 100 9.37 -9.94 -11.58
CA TYR A 100 8.01 -9.48 -11.26
C TYR A 100 7.99 -8.26 -10.32
N SER A 101 8.94 -8.14 -9.39
CA SER A 101 9.03 -6.93 -8.53
C SER A 101 9.29 -5.68 -9.37
N SER A 102 10.17 -5.77 -10.38
CA SER A 102 10.48 -4.62 -11.24
C SER A 102 9.30 -4.19 -12.13
N LEU A 103 8.43 -5.13 -12.52
CA LEU A 103 7.28 -4.87 -13.39
C LEU A 103 6.10 -4.29 -12.61
N MET A 104 5.82 -4.79 -11.40
CA MET A 104 4.71 -4.32 -10.57
C MET A 104 4.95 -2.93 -9.96
N GLU A 105 6.18 -2.64 -9.55
CA GLU A 105 6.52 -1.38 -8.86
C GLU A 105 6.50 -0.18 -9.83
N GLY A 106 6.83 -0.39 -11.11
CA GLY A 106 6.72 0.64 -12.15
C GLY A 106 5.29 0.82 -12.67
N ALA A 107 4.66 -0.23 -13.18
CA ALA A 107 3.42 -0.07 -13.93
C ALA A 107 2.23 0.42 -13.08
N GLN A 108 2.07 -0.07 -11.85
CA GLN A 108 0.93 0.30 -11.01
C GLN A 108 1.08 1.70 -10.39
N LEU A 109 2.28 2.07 -9.93
CA LEU A 109 2.52 3.39 -9.34
C LEU A 109 2.35 4.50 -10.40
N PHE A 110 2.85 4.28 -11.62
CA PHE A 110 2.68 5.25 -12.71
C PHE A 110 1.23 5.40 -13.16
N GLN A 111 0.46 4.30 -13.18
CA GLN A 111 -0.96 4.37 -13.52
C GLN A 111 -1.76 5.11 -12.45
N ASP A 112 -1.53 4.83 -11.16
CA ASP A 112 -2.22 5.51 -10.05
C ASP A 112 -1.87 7.01 -10.01
N LEU A 113 -0.60 7.37 -10.17
CA LEU A 113 -0.18 8.79 -10.22
C LEU A 113 -0.80 9.54 -11.41
N ARG A 114 -0.78 8.96 -12.62
CA ARG A 114 -1.39 9.60 -13.80
C ARG A 114 -2.89 9.75 -13.67
N LEU A 115 -3.56 8.75 -13.09
CA LEU A 115 -5.00 8.80 -12.86
C LEU A 115 -5.36 9.95 -11.91
N ARG A 116 -4.64 10.07 -10.78
CA ARG A 116 -4.86 11.17 -9.81
C ARG A 116 -4.57 12.55 -10.41
N GLU A 117 -3.50 12.67 -11.20
CA GLU A 117 -3.16 13.94 -11.88
C GLU A 117 -4.23 14.34 -12.89
N GLN A 118 -4.69 13.41 -13.72
CA GLN A 118 -5.78 13.68 -14.69
C GLN A 118 -7.08 14.07 -14.00
N GLN A 119 -7.46 13.37 -12.92
CA GLN A 119 -8.67 13.66 -12.16
C GLN A 119 -8.62 15.04 -11.49
N ALA A 120 -7.45 15.43 -10.94
CA ALA A 120 -7.27 16.76 -10.36
C ALA A 120 -7.39 17.88 -11.41
N LEU A 121 -6.90 17.66 -12.63
CA LEU A 121 -7.02 18.59 -13.74
C LEU A 121 -8.48 18.72 -14.23
N GLU A 122 -9.18 17.60 -14.38
CA GLU A 122 -10.58 17.57 -14.81
C GLU A 122 -11.52 18.27 -13.81
N LEU A 123 -11.26 18.08 -12.51
CA LEU A 123 -11.99 18.78 -11.45
C LEU A 123 -11.73 20.29 -11.48
N ASN A 124 -10.47 20.70 -11.68
CA ASN A 124 -10.10 22.12 -11.74
C ASN A 124 -10.78 22.81 -12.94
N ASP A 125 -10.73 22.19 -14.12
CA ASP A 125 -11.34 22.75 -15.34
C ASP A 125 -12.87 22.87 -15.21
N SER A 126 -13.54 21.81 -14.73
CA SER A 126 -15.00 21.79 -14.55
C SER A 126 -15.50 22.83 -13.53
N VAL A 127 -14.74 23.05 -12.46
CA VAL A 127 -15.07 24.04 -11.42
C VAL A 127 -14.75 25.45 -11.91
N LEU A 128 -13.56 25.69 -12.48
CA LEU A 128 -13.17 26.99 -12.99
C LEU A 128 -14.12 27.47 -14.10
N GLN A 129 -14.47 26.59 -15.03
CA GLN A 129 -15.33 26.95 -16.15
C GLN A 129 -16.70 27.44 -15.67
N GLY A 130 -17.38 26.72 -14.77
CA GLY A 130 -18.68 27.20 -14.29
C GLY A 130 -18.59 28.39 -13.33
N LEU A 131 -17.49 28.56 -12.59
CA LEU A 131 -17.23 29.81 -11.85
C LEU A 131 -17.08 31.01 -12.79
N VAL A 132 -16.38 30.85 -13.92
CA VAL A 132 -16.23 31.89 -14.94
C VAL A 132 -17.58 32.22 -15.59
N VAL A 133 -18.38 31.20 -15.95
CA VAL A 133 -19.72 31.41 -16.52
C VAL A 133 -20.64 32.09 -15.51
N ALA A 134 -20.62 31.65 -14.25
CA ALA A 134 -21.43 32.25 -13.20
C ALA A 134 -21.06 33.72 -12.96
N LYS A 135 -19.75 34.03 -12.91
CA LYS A 135 -19.27 35.41 -12.78
C LYS A 135 -19.75 36.26 -13.96
N MET A 136 -19.57 35.79 -15.19
CA MET A 136 -20.00 36.51 -16.39
C MET A 136 -21.52 36.75 -16.40
N ALA A 137 -22.31 35.78 -15.93
CA ALA A 137 -23.75 35.94 -15.81
C ALA A 137 -24.14 36.96 -14.73
N LEU A 138 -23.41 37.03 -13.62
CA LEU A 138 -23.60 38.08 -12.60
C LEU A 138 -23.22 39.47 -13.14
N ASP A 139 -22.11 39.57 -13.86
CA ASP A 139 -21.66 40.83 -14.50
C ASP A 139 -22.68 41.36 -15.54
N LEU A 140 -23.50 40.46 -16.11
CA LEU A 140 -24.59 40.79 -17.05
C LEU A 140 -25.98 40.90 -16.39
N GLU A 141 -26.06 40.93 -15.06
CA GLU A 141 -27.32 40.98 -14.30
C GLU A 141 -28.29 39.82 -14.64
N GLN A 142 -27.75 38.63 -14.93
CA GLN A 142 -28.49 37.39 -15.21
C GLN A 142 -28.38 36.41 -14.03
N PRO A 143 -29.00 36.69 -12.87
CA PRO A 143 -28.81 35.90 -11.65
C PRO A 143 -29.33 34.46 -11.78
N ALA A 144 -30.37 34.23 -12.59
CA ALA A 144 -30.88 32.88 -12.85
C ALA A 144 -29.83 31.99 -13.52
N LYS A 145 -29.16 32.52 -14.55
CA LYS A 145 -28.11 31.82 -15.30
C LYS A 145 -26.85 31.60 -14.46
N ALA A 146 -26.52 32.55 -13.58
CA ALA A 146 -25.42 32.39 -12.64
C ALA A 146 -25.66 31.24 -11.65
N ARG A 147 -26.87 31.16 -11.08
CA ARG A 147 -27.26 30.07 -10.16
C ARG A 147 -27.26 28.72 -10.85
N GLU A 148 -27.74 28.66 -12.09
CA GLU A 148 -27.71 27.45 -12.90
C GLU A 148 -26.27 26.96 -13.14
N ALA A 149 -25.39 27.85 -13.60
CA ALA A 149 -23.98 27.52 -13.84
C ALA A 149 -23.24 27.04 -12.57
N LEU A 150 -23.49 27.68 -11.42
CA LEU A 150 -22.94 27.23 -10.14
C LEU A 150 -23.48 25.85 -9.73
N ALA A 151 -24.79 25.63 -9.86
CA ALA A 151 -25.40 24.34 -9.53
C ALA A 151 -24.80 23.21 -10.39
N THR A 152 -24.59 23.45 -11.70
CA THR A 152 -23.96 22.48 -12.59
C THR A 152 -22.52 22.18 -12.19
N SER A 153 -21.69 23.18 -11.89
CA SER A 153 -20.30 22.94 -11.47
C SER A 153 -20.19 22.26 -10.11
N ILE A 154 -21.06 22.61 -9.15
CA ILE A 154 -21.09 21.95 -7.84
C ILE A 154 -21.50 20.48 -7.99
N ASP A 155 -22.51 20.18 -8.81
CA ASP A 155 -22.98 18.82 -9.05
C ASP A 155 -21.92 17.97 -9.77
N SER A 156 -21.25 18.56 -10.77
CA SER A 156 -20.16 17.91 -11.49
C SER A 156 -18.95 17.64 -10.60
N ALA A 157 -18.52 18.61 -9.77
CA ALA A 157 -17.46 18.43 -8.79
C ALA A 157 -17.83 17.38 -7.74
N SER A 158 -19.09 17.37 -7.26
CA SER A 158 -19.57 16.40 -6.29
C SER A 158 -19.54 14.97 -6.86
N ARG A 159 -19.90 14.78 -8.14
CA ARG A 159 -19.80 13.48 -8.82
C ARG A 159 -18.35 13.01 -8.95
N ILE A 160 -17.44 13.86 -9.43
CA ILE A 160 -16.01 13.53 -9.56
C ILE A 160 -15.39 13.19 -8.20
N ILE A 161 -15.71 13.95 -7.14
CA ILE A 161 -15.25 13.68 -5.77
C ILE A 161 -15.84 12.36 -5.24
N THR A 162 -17.10 12.06 -5.53
CA THR A 162 -17.75 10.80 -5.14
C THR A 162 -17.08 9.61 -5.83
N ASP A 163 -16.76 9.73 -7.11
CA ASP A 163 -16.04 8.71 -7.86
C ASP A 163 -14.60 8.53 -7.35
N LEU A 164 -13.92 9.62 -6.96
CA LEU A 164 -12.58 9.61 -6.35
C LEU A 164 -12.54 8.95 -4.98
N LEU A 165 -13.55 9.18 -4.15
CA LEU A 165 -13.66 8.58 -2.81
C LEU A 165 -14.21 7.14 -2.86
N GLY A 166 -14.80 6.77 -3.99
CA GLY A 166 -15.46 5.49 -4.22
C GLY A 166 -16.72 5.32 -3.37
N ASN A 167 -17.56 4.34 -3.73
CA ASN A 167 -18.74 3.91 -2.96
C ASN A 167 -18.41 3.34 -1.56
N SER A 168 -17.27 3.65 -0.95
CA SER A 168 -17.12 3.47 0.49
C SER A 168 -17.95 4.56 1.15
N PRO A 169 -19.00 4.22 1.91
CA PRO A 169 -19.55 5.17 2.85
C PRO A 169 -18.43 5.42 3.86
N PHE A 170 -17.65 6.48 3.64
CA PHE A 170 -17.01 7.12 4.76
C PHE A 170 -18.18 7.53 5.65
N ASP A 171 -18.36 6.80 6.73
CA ASP A 171 -19.12 7.22 7.90
C ASP A 171 -18.38 8.41 8.50
N VAL A 172 -18.34 9.52 7.75
CA VAL A 172 -18.03 10.81 8.31
C VAL A 172 -19.26 11.13 9.12
N ASP A 173 -19.17 10.84 10.42
CA ASP A 173 -20.21 11.19 11.37
C ASP A 173 -20.28 12.72 11.43
N LEU A 174 -21.09 13.30 10.54
CA LEU A 174 -21.40 14.72 10.51
C LEU A 174 -22.37 15.10 11.66
N ARG A 175 -22.63 14.19 12.60
CA ARG A 175 -23.35 14.51 13.83
C ARG A 175 -22.40 15.24 14.77
N ARG A 176 -22.76 16.48 15.05
CA ARG A 176 -22.30 17.19 16.25
C ARG A 176 -22.49 16.30 17.48
N SER A 177 -21.40 16.02 18.19
CA SER A 177 -21.37 15.23 19.43
C SER A 177 -22.01 15.97 20.62
N THR A 178 -22.43 17.22 20.43
CA THR A 178 -23.05 18.05 21.45
C THR A 178 -24.36 18.63 20.90
N PRO A 179 -25.48 18.56 21.67
CA PRO A 179 -26.73 19.20 21.30
C PRO A 179 -26.52 20.71 21.10
N ALA A 180 -27.24 21.29 20.14
CA ALA A 180 -27.33 22.74 20.05
C ALA A 180 -28.03 23.27 21.30
N MET A 181 -27.40 24.20 22.02
CA MET A 181 -28.06 24.90 23.13
C MET A 181 -29.16 25.78 22.53
N THR A 182 -30.40 25.37 22.68
CA THR A 182 -31.57 26.22 22.45
C THR A 182 -31.93 26.86 23.78
N GLU A 183 -32.11 28.19 23.80
CA GLU A 183 -32.68 28.87 24.95
C GLU A 183 -34.08 28.28 25.25
N PRO A 184 -34.43 28.03 26.53
CA PRO A 184 -35.72 27.45 26.87
C PRO A 184 -36.87 28.38 26.45
N GLU A 185 -37.77 27.84 25.64
CA GLU A 185 -39.04 28.47 25.27
C GLU A 185 -39.94 28.52 26.51
N ASP A 186 -40.40 29.72 26.89
CA ASP A 186 -41.28 29.94 28.04
C ASP A 186 -42.59 29.15 27.90
N PRO A 187 -43.12 28.55 28.99
CA PRO A 187 -44.31 27.71 28.90
C PRO A 187 -45.54 28.54 28.51
N PRO A 188 -46.43 28.00 27.65
CA PRO A 188 -47.59 28.73 27.17
C PRO A 188 -48.56 29.00 28.32
N THR A 189 -48.79 30.29 28.61
CA THR A 189 -49.81 30.76 29.54
C THR A 189 -51.19 30.28 29.06
N GLY A 190 -51.88 29.51 29.90
CA GLY A 190 -53.18 28.90 29.58
C GLY A 190 -54.26 29.91 29.15
N PRO A 191 -55.27 29.46 28.39
CA PRO A 191 -56.29 30.34 27.86
C PRO A 191 -57.21 30.93 28.96
N PRO A 192 -57.76 32.14 28.78
CA PRO A 192 -58.56 32.83 29.79
C PRO A 192 -59.90 32.13 30.02
N THR A 193 -60.30 32.09 31.29
CA THR A 193 -61.58 31.59 31.78
C THR A 193 -62.77 32.28 31.13
N ASP A 194 -63.72 31.47 30.68
CA ASP A 194 -65.02 31.83 30.14
C ASP A 194 -65.82 32.74 31.09
N ARG A 195 -66.30 33.88 30.61
CA ARG A 195 -67.32 34.68 31.30
C ARG A 195 -68.68 34.38 30.65
N ALA A 196 -69.59 33.91 31.50
CA ALA A 196 -71.06 33.94 31.34
C ALA A 196 -71.54 35.27 30.72
N VAL A 197 -72.69 35.37 30.05
CA VAL A 197 -74.10 35.20 30.49
C VAL A 197 -74.98 35.36 29.20
N PRO A 198 -76.33 35.30 29.26
CA PRO A 198 -77.26 34.17 29.40
C PRO A 198 -77.76 33.58 28.06
#